data_AF-A0A1F6CIP6-F1
#
_entry.id   AF-A0A1F6CIP6-F1
#
_cell.length_a   1.000
_cell.length_b   1.000
_cell.length_c   1.000
_cell.angle_alpha   90.00
_cell.angle_beta   90.00
_cell.angle_gamma   90.00
#
_symmetry.space_group_name_H-M   'P 1'
#
loop_
_entity.id
_entity.type
_entity.pdbx_description
1 polymer ?
#
loop_
_entity_poly.entity_id
_entity_poly.type
_entity_poly.pdbx_seq_one_letter_code
_entity_poly.pdbx_strand_id
1 'polypeptide(L)'
;MFALLGLEPIENLATNIEHEVGVPAEVAHALAENISRIVFEPIRAQLETALETETPATTQETPTESAVAAEHPLAQVVPAIAPVLPGTPPPPPPEGKAVRAPISESYSAGQASHERKIIEGDPYRESAV
;
A
#
# COMPACT_ATOMS: atom_id res chain seq x y z
N MET A 1 -8.70 -5.52 18.01
CA MET A 1 -8.50 -4.58 16.87
C MET A 1 -8.39 -5.26 15.49
N PHE A 2 -8.22 -6.60 15.45
CA PHE A 2 -7.99 -7.37 14.22
C PHE A 2 -9.19 -7.45 13.25
N ALA A 3 -10.41 -7.29 13.75
CA ALA A 3 -11.61 -7.25 12.91
C ALA A 3 -11.61 -6.09 11.89
N LEU A 4 -10.97 -4.96 12.19
CA LEU A 4 -10.85 -3.84 11.23
C LEU A 4 -9.86 -4.12 10.09
N LEU A 5 -8.88 -4.98 10.35
CA LEU A 5 -7.89 -5.42 9.37
C LEU A 5 -8.37 -6.64 8.56
N GLY A 6 -9.59 -7.13 8.82
CA GLY A 6 -10.16 -8.32 8.19
C GLY A 6 -9.58 -9.65 8.69
N LEU A 7 -8.88 -9.65 9.83
CA LEU A 7 -8.24 -10.84 10.41
C LEU A 7 -9.19 -11.62 11.33
N GLU A 8 -10.28 -10.98 11.77
CA GLU A 8 -11.29 -11.59 12.63
C GLU A 8 -12.70 -11.21 12.17
N PRO A 9 -13.72 -12.04 12.48
CA PRO A 9 -15.12 -11.73 12.19
C PRO A 9 -15.58 -10.41 12.87
N ILE A 10 -16.48 -9.69 12.20
CA ILE A 10 -16.96 -8.38 12.68
C ILE A 10 -17.84 -8.50 13.92
N GLU A 11 -18.44 -9.66 14.15
CA GLU A 11 -19.26 -9.98 15.33
C GLU A 11 -18.43 -9.87 16.61
N ASN A 12 -17.12 -10.14 16.53
CA ASN A 12 -16.19 -10.04 17.65
C ASN A 12 -15.69 -8.61 17.88
N LEU A 13 -16.05 -7.63 17.04
CA LEU A 13 -15.52 -6.28 17.10
C LEU A 13 -15.81 -5.60 18.45
N ALA A 14 -17.02 -5.74 19.00
CA ALA A 14 -17.38 -5.13 20.28
C ALA A 14 -16.54 -5.71 21.43
N THR A 15 -16.45 -7.04 21.53
CA THR A 15 -15.62 -7.73 22.53
C THR A 15 -14.14 -7.37 22.40
N ASN A 16 -13.65 -7.23 21.17
CA ASN A 16 -12.30 -6.81 20.89
C ASN A 16 -12.03 -5.35 21.30
N ILE A 17 -13.01 -4.46 21.17
CA ILE A 17 -12.87 -3.07 21.61
C ILE A 17 -12.85 -3.01 23.14
N GLU A 18 -13.73 -3.76 23.79
CA GLU A 18 -13.76 -3.88 25.25
C GLU A 18 -12.42 -4.36 25.80
N HIS A 19 -11.89 -5.48 25.30
CA HIS A 19 -10.67 -6.10 25.80
C HIS A 19 -9.39 -5.31 25.48
N GLU A 20 -9.26 -4.80 24.25
CA GLU A 20 -8.03 -4.16 23.80
C GLU A 20 -7.95 -2.67 24.20
N VAL A 21 -9.08 -1.98 24.29
CA VAL A 21 -9.13 -0.55 24.64
C VAL A 21 -9.50 -0.34 26.11
N GLY A 22 -10.06 -1.35 26.79
CA GLY A 22 -10.40 -1.28 28.20
C GLY A 22 -11.60 -0.38 28.50
N VAL A 23 -12.59 -0.34 27.59
CA VAL A 23 -13.81 0.46 27.73
C VAL A 23 -14.99 -0.42 28.18
N PRO A 24 -15.98 0.12 28.90
CA PRO A 24 -17.15 -0.66 29.31
C PRO A 24 -17.95 -1.16 28.11
N ALA A 25 -18.63 -2.31 28.26
CA ALA A 25 -19.32 -3.02 27.19
C ALA A 25 -20.35 -2.15 26.44
N GLU A 26 -21.05 -1.25 27.14
CA GLU A 26 -22.00 -0.33 26.53
C GLU A 26 -21.31 0.64 25.55
N VAL A 27 -20.13 1.14 25.92
CA VAL A 27 -19.32 2.03 25.08
C VAL A 27 -18.69 1.25 23.94
N ALA A 28 -18.22 0.02 24.19
CA ALA A 28 -17.67 -0.84 23.16
C ALA A 28 -18.69 -1.14 22.05
N HIS A 29 -19.95 -1.44 22.43
CA HIS A 29 -21.04 -1.63 21.48
C HIS A 29 -21.36 -0.38 20.68
N ALA A 30 -21.48 0.78 21.34
CA ALA A 30 -21.72 2.05 20.66
C ALA A 30 -20.59 2.38 19.68
N LEU A 31 -19.32 2.12 20.06
CA LEU A 31 -18.18 2.31 19.18
C LEU A 31 -18.20 1.34 17.99
N ALA A 32 -18.51 0.07 18.20
CA ALA A 32 -18.63 -0.91 17.11
C ALA A 32 -19.70 -0.51 16.08
N GLU A 33 -20.86 -0.04 16.54
CA GLU A 33 -21.92 0.47 15.66
C GLU A 33 -21.45 1.70 14.87
N ASN A 34 -20.81 2.66 15.54
CA ASN A 34 -20.28 3.86 14.89
C ASN A 34 -19.20 3.52 13.85
N ILE A 35 -18.30 2.58 14.15
CA ILE A 35 -17.27 2.14 13.19
C ILE A 35 -17.92 1.48 11.97
N SER A 36 -18.97 0.68 12.16
CA SER A 36 -19.71 0.07 11.05
C SER A 36 -20.29 1.11 10.11
N ARG A 37 -20.89 2.17 10.64
CA ARG A 37 -21.50 3.24 9.83
C ARG A 37 -20.48 4.18 9.19
N ILE A 38 -19.44 4.55 9.93
CA ILE A 38 -18.50 5.59 9.47
C ILE A 38 -17.42 4.99 8.55
N VAL A 39 -16.99 3.75 8.80
CA VAL A 39 -15.87 3.14 8.08
C VAL A 39 -16.35 2.09 7.10
N PHE A 40 -17.15 1.11 7.55
CA PHE A 40 -17.47 -0.05 6.70
C PHE A 40 -18.56 0.22 5.67
N GLU A 41 -19.59 1.01 5.98
CA GLU A 41 -20.63 1.36 4.98
C GLU A 41 -20.06 2.10 3.76
N PRO A 42 -19.22 3.16 3.90
CA PRO A 42 -18.64 3.82 2.73
C PRO A 42 -17.73 2.91 1.91
N ILE A 43 -16.95 2.04 2.55
CA ILE A 43 -16.10 1.08 1.85
C ILE A 43 -16.96 0.08 1.09
N ARG A 44 -18.03 -0.45 1.70
CA ARG A 44 -18.97 -1.35 1.05
C ARG A 44 -19.60 -0.69 -0.18
N ALA A 45 -20.10 0.54 -0.04
CA ALA A 45 -20.71 1.26 -1.15
C ALA A 45 -19.74 1.48 -2.32
N GLN A 46 -18.47 1.81 -2.03
CA GLN A 46 -17.42 1.93 -3.05
C GLN A 46 -17.13 0.60 -3.74
N LEU A 47 -17.05 -0.50 -2.98
CA LEU A 47 -16.83 -1.83 -3.53
C LEU A 47 -18.02 -2.27 -4.39
N GLU A 48 -19.25 -2.07 -3.92
CA GLU A 48 -20.47 -2.35 -4.69
C GLU A 48 -20.48 -1.56 -6.01
N THR A 49 -20.13 -0.27 -5.97
CA THR A 49 -20.00 0.56 -7.18
C THR A 49 -18.92 0.03 -8.12
N ALA A 50 -17.75 -0.36 -7.59
CA ALA A 50 -16.68 -0.93 -8.40
C ALA A 50 -17.11 -2.23 -9.08
N LEU A 51 -17.79 -3.11 -8.34
CA LEU A 51 -18.37 -4.35 -8.87
C LEU A 51 -19.43 -4.08 -9.96
N GLU A 52 -20.27 -3.06 -9.81
CA GLU A 52 -21.25 -2.66 -10.82
C GLU A 52 -20.57 -2.07 -12.07
N THR A 53 -19.48 -1.32 -11.92
CA THR A 53 -18.70 -0.82 -13.07
C THR A 53 -17.92 -1.91 -13.80
N GLU A 54 -17.61 -3.02 -13.13
CA GLU A 54 -16.90 -4.19 -13.67
C GLU A 54 -17.85 -5.25 -14.28
N THR A 55 -19.03 -4.86 -14.75
CA THR A 55 -19.86 -5.75 -15.58
C THR A 55 -19.21 -5.86 -16.99
N PRO A 56 -19.08 -7.05 -17.60
CA PRO A 56 -18.02 -7.36 -18.55
C PRO A 56 -18.32 -6.78 -19.94
N ALA A 57 -17.71 -5.64 -20.26
CA ALA A 57 -17.46 -5.28 -21.65
C ALA A 57 -16.25 -6.11 -22.12
N THR A 58 -16.53 -7.13 -22.94
CA THR A 58 -15.62 -7.80 -23.86
C THR A 58 -14.40 -6.94 -24.20
N THR A 59 -13.30 -7.15 -23.47
CA THR A 59 -11.97 -6.84 -23.99
C THR A 59 -11.49 -8.14 -24.60
N GLN A 60 -11.56 -8.22 -25.93
CA GLN A 60 -10.96 -9.30 -26.69
C GLN A 60 -9.47 -9.36 -26.33
N GLU A 61 -9.12 -10.35 -25.53
CA GLU A 61 -7.75 -10.83 -25.42
C GLU A 61 -7.36 -11.35 -26.80
N THR A 62 -6.53 -10.58 -27.51
CA THR A 62 -5.83 -11.08 -28.67
C THR A 62 -4.95 -12.24 -28.20
N PRO A 63 -5.13 -13.47 -28.72
CA PRO A 63 -4.36 -14.61 -28.28
C PRO A 63 -2.97 -14.47 -28.89
N THR A 64 -2.01 -13.97 -28.12
CA THR A 64 -0.59 -14.27 -28.40
C THR A 64 -0.29 -15.59 -27.69
N GLU A 65 -0.32 -16.60 -28.53
CA GLU A 65 -0.13 -18.02 -28.28
C GLU A 65 1.17 -18.32 -27.52
N SER A 66 1.03 -19.25 -26.55
CA SER A 66 1.99 -20.29 -26.16
C SER A 66 3.45 -19.92 -25.85
N ALA A 67 3.85 -20.13 -24.60
CA ALA A 67 4.47 -21.39 -24.19
C ALA A 67 5.38 -21.19 -22.96
N VAL A 68 4.92 -21.53 -21.76
CA VAL A 68 5.73 -22.28 -20.78
C VAL A 68 4.79 -23.06 -19.84
N ALA A 69 4.12 -24.07 -20.40
CA ALA A 69 3.66 -25.22 -19.62
C ALA A 69 4.47 -26.42 -20.12
N ALA A 70 5.71 -26.50 -19.67
CA ALA A 70 6.53 -27.68 -19.80
C ALA A 70 7.28 -27.87 -18.48
N GLU A 71 6.79 -28.86 -17.73
CA GLU A 71 7.58 -29.70 -16.83
C GLU A 71 8.17 -28.99 -15.60
N HIS A 72 7.43 -29.07 -14.49
CA HIS A 72 8.07 -29.25 -13.19
C HIS A 72 8.50 -30.72 -13.07
N PRO A 73 9.78 -31.08 -13.30
CA PRO A 73 10.26 -32.34 -12.76
C PRO A 73 10.29 -32.20 -11.24
N LEU A 74 9.64 -33.15 -10.56
CA LEU A 74 9.92 -33.50 -9.17
C LEU A 74 11.39 -33.92 -9.05
N ALA A 75 12.31 -32.95 -9.08
CA ALA A 75 13.71 -33.18 -8.79
C ALA A 75 13.88 -33.11 -7.27
N GLN A 76 14.07 -34.27 -6.64
CA GLN A 76 14.70 -34.37 -5.33
C GLN A 76 16.03 -33.60 -5.38
N VAL A 77 16.05 -32.38 -4.87
CA VAL A 77 17.29 -31.68 -4.56
C VAL A 77 17.66 -32.10 -3.14
N VAL A 78 18.57 -33.07 -3.07
CA VAL A 78 19.41 -33.30 -1.89
C VAL A 78 19.90 -31.92 -1.42
N PRO A 79 19.72 -31.52 -0.15
CA PRO A 79 20.19 -30.21 0.28
C PRO A 79 21.71 -30.18 0.18
N ALA A 80 22.21 -29.54 -0.88
CA ALA A 80 23.60 -29.10 -0.93
C ALA A 80 23.74 -28.02 0.15
N ILE A 81 24.40 -28.39 1.24
CA ILE A 81 24.75 -27.48 2.33
C ILE A 81 25.65 -26.40 1.73
N ALA A 82 25.10 -25.22 1.49
CA ALA A 82 25.90 -24.05 1.15
C ALA A 82 26.82 -23.73 2.34
N PRO A 83 28.11 -23.41 2.13
CA PRO A 83 28.97 -22.97 3.20
C PRO A 83 28.42 -21.67 3.79
N VAL A 84 28.16 -21.67 5.09
CA VAL A 84 27.70 -20.49 5.84
C VAL A 84 28.85 -19.49 5.83
N LEU A 85 28.69 -18.39 5.08
CA LEU A 85 29.67 -17.31 5.09
C LEU A 85 29.61 -16.60 6.45
N PRO A 86 30.76 -16.29 7.08
CA PRO A 86 30.80 -15.54 8.33
C PRO A 86 30.12 -14.18 8.14
N GLY A 87 29.27 -13.81 9.11
CA GLY A 87 28.47 -12.59 9.03
C GLY A 87 29.34 -11.34 8.87
N THR A 88 29.09 -10.56 7.82
CA THR A 88 29.69 -9.23 7.67
C THR A 88 29.11 -8.31 8.75
N PRO A 89 29.95 -7.59 9.52
CA PRO A 89 29.46 -6.61 10.49
C PRO A 89 28.63 -5.53 9.80
N PRO A 90 27.68 -4.89 10.52
CA PRO A 90 26.88 -3.82 9.95
C PRO A 90 27.78 -2.69 9.44
N PRO A 91 27.41 -2.04 8.32
CA PRO A 91 28.20 -0.94 7.79
C PRO A 91 28.32 0.18 8.85
N PRO A 92 29.48 0.86 8.90
CA PRO A 92 29.65 1.98 9.81
C PRO A 92 28.62 3.08 9.51
N PRO A 93 28.23 3.87 10.53
CA PRO A 93 27.33 5.00 10.32
C PRO A 93 27.91 5.95 9.26
N PRO A 94 27.06 6.55 8.40
CA PRO A 94 27.54 7.52 7.43
C PRO A 94 28.22 8.69 8.15
N GLU A 95 29.49 8.96 7.79
CA GLU A 95 30.31 10.01 8.41
C GLU A 95 29.90 11.44 7.99
N GLY A 96 28.96 11.56 7.04
CA GLY A 96 28.50 12.82 6.48
C GLY A 96 27.06 13.16 6.86
N LYS A 97 26.80 14.45 7.13
CA LYS A 97 25.43 14.98 7.14
C LYS A 97 24.88 14.92 5.72
N ALA A 98 23.62 14.51 5.56
CA ALA A 98 22.94 14.58 4.27
C ALA A 98 22.97 16.02 3.75
N VAL A 99 23.72 16.26 2.68
CA VAL A 99 23.76 17.56 2.02
C VAL A 99 22.51 17.68 1.18
N ARG A 100 21.75 18.75 1.39
CA ARG A 100 20.57 19.04 0.60
C ARG A 100 20.99 19.29 -0.85
N ALA A 101 20.30 18.65 -1.80
CA ALA A 101 20.47 18.93 -3.22
C ALA A 101 20.30 20.44 -3.50
N PRO A 102 20.99 20.99 -4.52
CA PRO A 102 20.77 22.38 -4.92
C PRO A 102 19.30 22.61 -5.23
N ILE A 103 18.81 23.79 -4.87
CA ILE A 103 17.46 24.23 -5.24
C ILE A 103 17.37 24.32 -6.77
N SER A 104 16.31 23.75 -7.34
CA SER A 104 16.01 23.87 -8.77
C SER A 104 15.92 25.33 -9.17
N GLU A 105 16.45 25.69 -10.35
CA GLU A 105 16.42 27.07 -10.87
C GLU A 105 14.99 27.60 -11.06
N SER A 106 14.03 26.70 -11.25
CA SER A 106 12.61 27.04 -11.34
C SER A 106 11.96 27.31 -9.97
N TYR A 107 12.61 26.96 -8.86
CA TYR A 107 12.05 27.19 -7.53
C TYR A 107 12.32 28.62 -7.05
N SER A 108 11.32 29.48 -7.21
CA SER A 108 11.29 30.81 -6.58
C SER A 108 10.49 30.77 -5.27
N ALA A 109 11.20 30.94 -4.15
CA ALA A 109 10.56 31.04 -2.84
C ALA A 109 9.61 32.24 -2.78
N GLY A 110 8.36 32.02 -2.37
CA GLY A 110 7.33 33.07 -2.28
C GLY A 110 6.52 33.33 -3.55
N GLN A 111 6.83 32.67 -4.68
CA GLN A 111 5.99 32.71 -5.88
C GLN A 111 5.25 31.39 -6.06
N ALA A 112 3.96 31.49 -6.42
CA ALA A 112 3.15 30.33 -6.72
C ALA A 112 3.67 29.65 -8.00
N SER A 113 3.69 28.31 -8.01
CA SER A 113 4.24 27.53 -9.14
C SER A 113 3.61 27.91 -10.50
N HIS A 114 2.34 28.32 -10.51
CA HIS A 114 1.65 28.69 -11.75
C HIS A 114 1.99 30.06 -12.33
N GLU A 115 2.61 30.93 -11.54
CA GLU A 115 3.05 32.27 -11.95
C GLU A 115 4.48 32.26 -12.51
N ARG A 116 5.19 31.13 -12.36
CA ARG A 116 6.61 31.01 -12.74
C ARG A 116 6.73 30.79 -14.24
N LYS A 117 7.71 31.48 -14.84
CA LYS A 117 7.98 31.42 -16.28
C LYS A 117 8.72 30.14 -16.70
N ILE A 118 9.48 29.56 -15.78
CA ILE A 118 10.26 28.33 -16.01
C ILE A 118 9.46 27.16 -15.46
N ILE A 119 9.05 26.27 -16.37
CA ILE A 119 8.29 25.05 -16.05
C ILE A 119 9.25 23.89 -15.78
N GLU A 120 10.37 23.84 -16.51
CA GLU A 120 11.38 22.79 -16.40
C GLU A 120 11.98 22.74 -14.99
N GLY A 121 11.88 21.57 -14.35
CA GLY A 121 12.34 21.36 -12.98
C GLY A 121 11.46 21.97 -11.89
N ASP A 122 10.28 22.53 -12.20
CA ASP A 122 9.32 22.93 -11.16
C ASP A 122 8.64 21.67 -10.59
N PRO A 123 8.76 21.39 -9.27
CA PRO A 123 8.21 20.17 -8.68
C PRO A 123 6.69 20.05 -8.75
N TYR A 124 5.96 21.13 -9.11
CA TYR A 124 4.51 21.14 -9.17
C TYR A 124 3.96 21.37 -10.59
N ARG A 125 4.81 21.36 -11.63
CA ARG A 125 4.37 21.39 -13.03
C ARG A 125 5.02 20.29 -13.84
N GLU A 126 4.22 19.65 -14.68
CA GLU A 126 4.73 18.72 -15.68
C GLU A 126 5.48 19.50 -16.76
N SER A 127 6.71 19.07 -17.04
CA SER A 127 7.42 19.49 -18.25
C SER A 127 6.68 18.89 -19.44
N ALA A 128 6.09 19.74 -20.28
CA ALA A 128 5.54 19.29 -21.56
C ALA A 128 6.71 18.76 -22.41
N VAL A 129 6.75 17.45 -22.61
CA VAL A 129 7.66 16.77 -23.54
C VAL A 129 7.09 16.85 -24.94
#